data_AF-A0A9P5ZYC8-F1
#
_entry.id   AF-A0A9P5ZYC8-F1
#
_cell.length_a   1.000
_cell.length_b   1.000
_cell.length_c   1.000
_cell.angle_alpha   90.00
_cell.angle_beta   90.00
_cell.angle_gamma   90.00
#
_symmetry.space_group_name_H-M   'P 1'
#
loop_
_entity.id
_entity.type
_entity.pdbx_description
1 polymer ?
#
loop_
_entity_poly.entity_id
_entity_poly.type
_entity_poly.pdbx_seq_one_letter_code
_entity_poly.pdbx_strand_id
1 'polypeptide(L)' 'MALPPGILTLQAHNTQNLTCVNNVWCTEEIMGLVMKCDTEVRGRPLCTDHFPITTVIDM' A
#
# COMPACT_ATOMS: atom_id res chain seq x y z
N MET A 1 -3.62 0.21 -11.79
CA MET A 1 -3.24 0.53 -10.40
C MET A 1 -2.25 -0.53 -9.95
N ALA A 2 -1.12 -0.13 -9.38
CA ALA A 2 -0.06 -1.06 -9.01
C ALA A 2 -0.37 -1.78 -7.70
N LEU A 3 -0.95 -1.06 -6.72
CA LEU A 3 -1.44 -1.68 -5.49
C LEU A 3 -2.71 -2.48 -5.80
N PRO A 4 -2.77 -3.78 -5.47
CA PRO A 4 -3.98 -4.57 -5.69
C PRO A 4 -5.18 -4.03 -4.90
N PRO A 5 -6.40 -4.07 -5.47
CA PRO A 5 -7.59 -3.63 -4.79
C PRO A 5 -7.88 -4.50 -3.55
N GLY A 6 -8.31 -3.87 -2.47
CA GLY A 6 -8.69 -4.56 -1.23
C GLY A 6 -7.53 -4.84 -0.27
N ILE A 7 -6.29 -4.50 -0.63
CA ILE A 7 -5.16 -4.53 0.32
C ILE A 7 -5.43 -3.49 1.42
N LEU A 8 -5.38 -3.94 2.67
CA LEU A 8 -5.57 -3.07 3.82
C LEU A 8 -4.39 -2.11 3.92
N THR A 9 -4.66 -0.81 3.95
CA THR A 9 -3.64 0.26 3.98
C THR A 9 -3.74 1.13 5.22
N LEU A 10 -4.78 0.95 6.03
CA LEU A 10 -5.04 1.76 7.21
C LEU A 10 -5.77 0.93 8.27
N GLN A 11 -5.48 1.21 9.54
CA GLN A 11 -6.27 0.76 10.68
C GLN A 11 -6.68 1.95 11.55
N ALA A 12 -7.94 2.38 11.44
CA ALA A 12 -8.42 3.61 12.07
C ALA A 12 -8.19 3.59 13.59
N HIS A 13 -7.65 4.67 14.15
CA HIS A 13 -7.21 4.69 15.55
C HIS A 13 -8.36 4.43 16.55
N ASN A 14 -9.53 5.03 16.32
CA ASN A 14 -10.64 4.95 17.28
C ASN A 14 -11.46 3.66 17.17
N THR A 15 -11.73 3.21 15.94
CA THR A 15 -12.61 2.04 15.70
C THR A 15 -11.85 0.76 15.45
N GLN A 16 -10.54 0.85 15.20
CA GLN A 16 -9.69 -0.27 14.77
C GLN A 16 -10.12 -0.90 13.43
N ASN A 17 -11.01 -0.23 12.67
CA ASN A 17 -11.45 -0.68 11.37
C ASN A 17 -10.29 -0.70 10.39
N LEU A 18 -10.16 -1.80 9.66
CA LEU A 18 -9.20 -1.96 8.60
C LEU A 18 -9.81 -1.51 7.27
N THR A 19 -9.14 -0.61 6.56
CA THR A 19 -9.65 -0.04 5.31
C THR A 19 -8.56 0.03 4.22
N CYS A 20 -9.01 0.09 2.97
CA CYS A 20 -8.18 0.29 1.79
C CYS A 20 -8.47 1.70 1.22
N VAL A 21 -7.82 2.72 1.77
CA VAL A 21 -8.03 4.12 1.36
C VAL A 21 -6.88 4.71 0.54
N ASN A 22 -5.71 4.08 0.59
CA ASN A 22 -4.53 4.48 -0.17
C ASN A 22 -4.39 3.64 -1.44
N ASN A 23 -3.74 4.22 -2.45
CA ASN A 23 -3.54 3.59 -3.76
C ASN A 23 -2.14 3.91 -4.29
N VAL A 24 -1.67 3.11 -5.23
CA VAL A 24 -0.47 3.39 -6.03
C VAL A 24 -0.85 3.35 -7.50
N TRP A 25 -0.68 4.48 -8.19
CA TRP A 25 -0.90 4.60 -9.63
C TRP A 25 0.43 4.80 -10.35
N CYS A 26 0.53 4.23 -11.54
CA CYS A 26 1.67 4.37 -12.44
C CYS A 26 1.19 4.29 -13.89
N THR A 27 2.05 4.67 -14.83
CA THR A 27 1.81 4.45 -16.26
C THR A 27 1.81 2.97 -16.60
N GLU A 28 1.27 2.60 -17.77
CA GLU A 28 1.28 1.21 -18.26
C GLU A 28 2.70 0.69 -18.45
N GLU A 29 3.62 1.53 -18.93
CA GLU A 29 5.03 1.21 -19.11
C GLU A 29 5.68 0.79 -17.78
N ILE A 30 5.48 1.57 -16.72
CA ILE A 30 6.00 1.23 -15.39
C ILE A 30 5.27 0.02 -14.80
N MET A 31 3.99 -0.16 -15.09
CA MET A 31 3.23 -1.32 -14.61
C MET A 31 3.87 -2.64 -15.03
N GLY A 32 4.39 -2.71 -16.26
CA GLY A 32 5.10 -3.88 -16.77
C GLY A 32 6.40 -4.21 -16.02
N LEU A 33 6.93 -3.26 -15.24
CA LEU A 33 8.14 -3.38 -14.44
C LEU A 33 7.86 -3.58 -12.95
N VAL A 34 6.60 -3.49 -12.50
CA VAL A 34 6.24 -3.68 -11.09
C VAL A 34 6.34 -5.17 -10.74
N MET A 35 7.35 -5.53 -9.96
CA MET A 35 7.58 -6.89 -9.45
C MET A 35 6.70 -7.21 -8.24
N LYS A 36 6.44 -6.21 -7.38
CA LYS A 36 5.58 -6.34 -6.20
C LYS A 36 5.03 -4.97 -5.80
N CYS A 37 3.78 -4.91 -5.35
CA CYS A 37 3.21 -3.75 -4.66
C CYS A 37 2.28 -4.25 -3.55
N ASP A 38 2.59 -3.92 -2.29
CA ASP A 38 1.89 -4.48 -1.13
C ASP A 38 2.06 -3.56 0.11
N THR A 39 1.36 -3.83 1.20
CA THR A 39 1.54 -3.14 2.48
C THR A 39 2.46 -3.88 3.44
N GLU A 40 3.32 -3.13 4.13
CA GLU A 40 4.21 -3.67 5.16
C GLU A 40 3.63 -3.41 6.55
N VAL A 41 2.66 -4.22 6.95
CA VAL A 41 1.88 -4.03 8.19
C VAL A 41 2.78 -4.01 9.44
N ARG A 42 3.86 -4.82 9.44
CA ARG A 42 4.79 -4.91 10.58
C ARG A 42 5.72 -3.70 10.68
N GLY A 43 5.86 -2.94 9.60
CA GLY A 43 6.67 -1.73 9.52
C GLY A 43 5.92 -0.43 9.82
N ARG A 44 4.71 -0.50 10.41
CA ARG A 44 3.90 0.69 10.72
C ARG A 44 4.69 1.70 11.57
N PRO A 45 4.90 2.94 11.09
CA PRO A 45 5.59 3.97 11.85
C PRO A 45 4.80 4.40 13.09
N LEU A 46 5.49 5.05 14.03
CA LEU A 46 4.84 5.71 15.15
C LEU A 46 4.01 6.91 14.65
N CYS A 47 2.92 7.20 15.36
CA CYS A 47 2.04 8.36 15.12
C CYS A 47 1.30 8.37 13.77
N THR A 48 1.10 7.20 13.14
CA THR A 48 0.22 7.05 11.98
C THR A 48 -0.65 5.81 12.11
N ASP A 49 -1.87 5.89 11.59
CA ASP A 49 -2.80 4.76 11.46
C ASP A 49 -2.67 4.05 10.10
N HIS A 50 -1.81 4.55 9.21
CA HIS A 50 -1.55 4.01 7.88
C HIS A 50 -0.43 2.97 7.90
N PHE A 51 -0.58 1.91 7.10
CA PHE A 51 0.50 0.97 6.81
C PHE A 51 1.34 1.48 5.64
N PRO A 52 2.68 1.40 5.71
CA PRO A 52 3.54 1.69 4.57
C PRO A 52 3.15 0.81 3.38
N ILE A 53 3.14 1.42 2.18
CA ILE A 53 3.05 0.68 0.92
C ILE A 53 4.46 0.57 0.35
N THR A 54 4.87 -0.63 -0.02
CA THR A 54 6.16 -0.91 -0.64
C THR A 54 5.93 -1.39 -2.07
N THR A 55 6.62 -0.75 -3.02
CA THR A 55 6.62 -1.14 -4.43
C THR A 55 8.04 -1.50 -4.85
N VAL A 56 8.21 -2.69 -5.43
CA VAL A 56 9.46 -3.16 -6.01
C VAL A 56 9.32 -3.08 -7.53
N ILE A 57 10.26 -2.40 -8.18
CA ILE A 57 10.27 -2.16 -9.62
C ILE A 57 11.59 -2.72 -10.16
N ASP A 58 11.53 -3.43 -11.28
CA ASP A 58 12.71 -3.87 -12.04
C ASP A 58 13.15 -2.74 -12.99
N MET A 59 14.28 -2.09 -12.70
CA MET A 59 14.80 -0.94 -13.44
C MET A 59 16.12 -1.26 -14.12
#